data_AF-A0A2V1DNT5-F1
#
_entry.id   AF-A0A2V1DNT5-F1
#
_cell.length_a   1.000
_cell.length_b   1.000
_cell.length_c   1.000
_cell.angle_alpha   90.00
_cell.angle_beta   90.00
_cell.angle_gamma   90.00
#
_symmetry.space_group_name_H-M   'P 1'
#
loop_
_entity.id
_entity.type
_entity.pdbx_description
1 polymer ?
#
loop_
_entity_poly.entity_id
_entity_poly.type
_entity_poly.pdbx_seq_one_letter_code
_entity_poly.pdbx_strand_id
1 'polypeptide(L)' 'MEDRLKWAWEHLYWTDEQWDQVGWGDEMSIALSHGEVYVTRKAEEKYLPECCIPRFKDYSSGQVWGMISRCWKGP' A
#
# COMPACT_ATOMS: atom_id res chain seq x y z
N MET A 1 -20.64 -9.51 -7.24
CA MET A 1 -21.05 -8.12 -7.57
C MET A 1 -22.26 -7.71 -6.75
N GLU A 2 -23.21 -8.63 -6.53
CA GLU A 2 -24.38 -8.46 -5.67
C GLU A 2 -24.03 -8.00 -4.25
N ASP A 3 -23.02 -8.59 -3.60
CA ASP A 3 -22.65 -8.19 -2.22
C ASP A 3 -22.14 -6.75 -2.12
N ARG A 4 -21.36 -6.30 -3.11
CA ARG A 4 -20.86 -4.92 -3.17
C ARG A 4 -22.01 -3.93 -3.38
N LEU A 5 -22.97 -4.29 -4.23
CA LEU A 5 -24.15 -3.48 -4.50
C LEU A 5 -25.05 -3.39 -3.26
N LYS A 6 -25.29 -4.52 -2.60
CA LYS A 6 -26.06 -4.60 -1.35
C LYS A 6 -25.43 -3.72 -0.27
N TRP A 7 -24.12 -3.88 -0.01
CA TRP A 7 -23.42 -3.07 0.98
C TRP A 7 -23.52 -1.57 0.68
N ALA A 8 -23.33 -1.17 -0.58
CA ALA A 8 -23.45 0.23 -0.98
C ALA A 8 -24.87 0.78 -0.75
N TRP A 9 -25.93 0.01 -1.04
CA TRP A 9 -27.31 0.42 -0.77
C TRP A 9 -27.62 0.53 0.72
N GLU A 10 -27.15 -0.43 1.53
CA GLU A 10 -27.36 -0.44 2.99
C GLU A 10 -26.73 0.77 3.69
N HIS A 11 -25.63 1.30 3.13
CA HIS A 11 -24.86 2.39 3.74
C HIS A 11 -25.00 3.72 2.98
N LEU A 12 -25.82 3.77 1.91
CA LEU A 12 -25.93 4.94 1.02
C LEU A 12 -26.36 6.21 1.75
N TYR A 13 -27.22 6.08 2.76
CA TYR A 13 -27.77 7.20 3.53
C TYR A 13 -27.22 7.25 4.96
N TRP A 14 -26.09 6.62 5.22
CA TRP A 14 -25.42 6.76 6.51
C TRP A 14 -25.03 8.20 6.78
N THR A 15 -25.27 8.67 8.00
CA THR A 15 -24.86 10.01 8.43
C THR A 15 -23.38 10.04 8.76
N ASP A 16 -22.83 11.25 8.84
CA ASP A 16 -21.46 11.48 9.29
C ASP A 16 -21.21 10.84 10.65
N GLU A 17 -22.14 10.95 11.61
CA GLU A 17 -21.99 10.36 12.94
C GLU A 17 -21.91 8.82 12.90
N GLN A 18 -22.57 8.17 11.95
CA GLN A 18 -22.49 6.73 11.76
C GLN A 18 -21.13 6.32 11.19
N TRP A 19 -20.61 7.08 10.23
CA TRP A 19 -19.26 6.87 9.70
C TRP A 19 -18.17 7.13 10.76
N ASP A 20 -18.41 8.05 11.70
CA ASP A 20 -17.47 8.38 12.78
C ASP A 20 -17.25 7.23 13.76
N GLN A 21 -18.20 6.30 13.85
CA GLN A 21 -18.08 5.10 14.66
C GLN A 21 -17.30 3.98 13.96
N VAL A 22 -16.88 4.15 12.70
CA VAL A 22 -16.17 3.14 11.93
C VAL A 22 -14.65 3.27 12.10
N GLY A 23 -14.01 2.18 12.50
CA GLY A 23 -12.56 1.98 12.39
C GLY A 23 -12.21 1.17 11.15
N TRP A 24 -11.28 1.66 10.35
CA TRP A 24 -10.78 1.04 9.12
C TRP A 24 -9.40 0.46 9.40
N GLY A 25 -9.25 -0.86 9.29
CA GLY A 25 -7.96 -1.54 9.43
C GLY A 25 -7.54 -2.23 8.14
N ASP A 26 -6.24 -2.30 7.90
CA ASP A 26 -5.65 -3.05 6.78
C ASP A 26 -4.20 -3.46 7.09
N GLU A 27 -3.68 -4.41 6.32
CA GLU A 27 -2.27 -4.77 6.31
C GLU A 27 -1.55 -4.10 5.13
N MET A 28 -0.34 -3.59 5.37
CA MET A 28 0.56 -3.17 4.32
C MET A 28 1.91 -3.87 4.43
N SER A 29 2.48 -4.19 3.28
CA SER A 29 3.84 -4.69 3.18
C SER A 29 4.75 -3.56 2.72
N ILE A 30 5.82 -3.31 3.48
CA ILE A 30 6.85 -2.32 3.19
C ILE A 30 8.13 -3.06 2.82
N ALA A 31 8.71 -2.72 1.68
CA ALA A 31 10.05 -3.19 1.34
C ALA A 31 11.06 -2.46 2.24
N LEU A 32 11.79 -3.23 3.06
CA LEU A 32 12.88 -2.76 3.91
C LEU A 32 14.24 -2.78 3.18
N SER A 33 14.26 -3.28 1.94
CA SER A 33 15.44 -3.25 1.08
C SER A 33 15.74 -1.85 0.53
N HIS A 34 16.89 -1.69 -0.12
CA HIS A 34 17.39 -0.41 -0.63
C HIS A 34 16.34 0.42 -1.38
N GLY A 35 16.37 1.74 -1.13
CA GLY A 35 15.48 2.74 -1.74
C GLY A 35 15.65 2.85 -3.26
N GLU A 36 15.13 3.94 -3.84
CA GLU A 36 15.20 4.16 -5.29
C GLU A 36 16.65 4.10 -5.80
N VAL A 37 16.91 3.20 -6.75
CA VAL A 37 18.20 3.13 -7.45
C VAL A 37 18.13 4.09 -8.63
N TYR A 38 18.82 5.21 -8.53
CA TYR A 38 19.01 6.12 -9.66
C TYR A 38 20.16 5.63 -10.53
N VAL A 39 19.85 5.20 -11.77
CA VAL A 39 20.86 4.86 -12.77
C VAL A 39 20.85 5.94 -13.86
N THR A 40 21.94 6.70 -13.94
CA THR A 40 22.15 7.64 -15.06
C THR A 40 22.99 6.94 -16.12
N ARG A 41 22.40 6.68 -17.29
CA ARG A 41 23.06 5.98 -18.41
C ARG A 41 22.43 6.39 -19.75
N LYS A 42 23.14 6.17 -20.84
CA LYS A 42 22.61 6.29 -22.21
C LYS A 42 21.71 5.11 -22.57
N ALA A 43 20.96 5.24 -23.66
CA ALA A 43 19.99 4.23 -24.08
C ALA A 43 20.65 2.87 -24.37
N GLU A 44 21.84 2.91 -24.97
CA GLU A 44 22.65 1.77 -25.40
C GLU A 44 23.26 1.01 -24.22
N GLU A 45 23.45 1.68 -23.08
CA GLU A 45 24.12 1.15 -21.89
C GLU A 45 23.17 0.31 -21.00
N LYS A 46 21.94 0.05 -21.47
CA LYS A 46 20.87 -0.55 -20.66
C LYS A 46 21.21 -1.87 -19.98
N TYR A 47 21.94 -2.71 -20.68
CA TYR A 47 22.26 -4.06 -20.24
C TYR A 47 23.74 -4.24 -19.91
N LEU A 48 24.48 -3.12 -19.80
CA LEU A 48 25.83 -3.16 -19.28
C LEU A 48 25.80 -3.65 -17.82
N PRO A 49 26.65 -4.61 -17.43
CA PRO A 49 26.71 -5.10 -16.05
C PRO A 49 26.91 -3.98 -15.03
N GLU A 50 27.66 -2.93 -15.40
CA GLU A 50 27.90 -1.73 -14.58
C GLU A 50 26.64 -0.90 -14.36
N CYS A 51 25.63 -1.04 -15.23
CA CYS A 51 24.35 -0.34 -15.20
C CYS A 51 23.20 -1.20 -14.64
N CYS A 52 23.47 -2.44 -14.24
CA CYS A 52 22.46 -3.41 -13.81
C CYS A 52 22.73 -3.85 -12.36
N ILE A 53 21.75 -3.66 -11.48
CA ILE A 53 21.79 -4.19 -10.11
C ILE A 53 20.94 -5.46 -10.06
N PRO A 54 21.51 -6.63 -9.67
CA PRO A 54 20.74 -7.86 -9.56
C PRO A 54 19.65 -7.68 -8.51
N ARG A 55 18.39 -7.92 -8.90
CA ARG A 55 17.26 -7.98 -7.97
C ARG A 55 16.96 -9.43 -7.63
N PHE A 56 17.29 -9.82 -6.41
CA PHE A 56 16.83 -11.09 -5.85
C PHE A 56 15.41 -10.92 -5.30
N LYS A 57 14.61 -11.99 -5.28
CA LYS A 57 13.30 -12.01 -4.61
C LYS A 57 13.41 -11.86 -3.08
N ASP A 58 14.63 -11.87 -2.55
CA ASP A 58 14.93 -11.62 -1.14
C ASP A 58 14.95 -10.12 -0.86
N TYR A 59 13.79 -9.48 -0.93
CA TYR A 59 13.61 -8.22 -0.22
C TYR A 59 13.16 -8.54 1.19
N SER A 60 13.84 -7.98 2.19
CA SER A 60 13.29 -7.95 3.54
C SER A 60 12.00 -7.14 3.48
N SER A 61 10.87 -7.74 3.84
CA SER A 61 9.59 -7.05 3.91
C SER A 61 9.17 -6.92 5.37
N GLY A 62 8.86 -5.69 5.79
CA GLY A 62 8.10 -5.46 7.00
C GLY A 62 6.62 -5.57 6.66
N GLN A 63 5.87 -6.38 7.40
CA GLN A 63 4.42 -6.31 7.38
C GLN A 63 3.98 -5.48 8.58
N VAL A 64 3.11 -4.52 8.33
CA VAL A 64 2.49 -3.74 9.39
C VAL A 64 0.99 -3.83 9.21
N TRP A 65 0.29 -4.01 10.32
CA TRP A 65 -1.14 -3.82 10.42
C TRP A 65 -1.38 -2.49 11.09
N GLY A 66 -2.43 -1.79 10.70
CA GLY A 66 -2.83 -0.57 11.37
C GLY A 66 -4.32 -0.32 11.23
N MET A 67 -4.83 0.56 12.08
CA MET A 67 -6.22 1.00 12.05
C MET A 67 -6.31 2.52 12.09
N ILE A 68 -7.28 3.09 11.40
CA ILE A 68 -7.61 4.52 11.44
C ILE A 68 -9.12 4.71 11.59
N SER A 69 -9.54 5.72 12.33
CA SER A 69 -10.92 6.24 12.31
C SER A 69 -10.89 7.72 11.94
N ARG A 70 -12.06 8.39 11.88
CA ARG A 70 -12.13 9.81 11.49
C ARG A 70 -11.17 10.70 12.29
N CYS A 71 -11.04 10.45 13.59
CA CYS A 71 -10.31 11.34 14.50
C CYS A 71 -9.07 10.71 15.14
N TRP A 72 -8.85 9.40 14.98
CA TRP A 72 -7.80 8.68 15.71
C TRP A 72 -7.03 7.71 14.83
N LYS A 73 -5.76 7.50 15.17
CA LYS A 73 -4.97 6.37 14.68
C LYS A 73 -4.97 5.29 15.76
N GLY A 74 -5.28 4.07 15.34
CA GLY A 74 -5.21 2.87 16.17
C GLY A 74 -3.76 2.41 16.39
N PRO A 75 -3.59 1.30 17.12
CA PRO A 75 -2.27 0.73 17.41
C PRO A 75 -1.54 0.24 16.16
#